data_AF-A0A3L6P0A9-F1
#
_entry.id   AF-A0A3L6P0A9-F1
#
_cell.length_a   1.000
_cell.length_b   1.000
_cell.length_c   1.000
_cell.angle_alpha   90.00
_cell.angle_beta   90.00
_cell.angle_gamma   90.00
#
_symmetry.space_group_name_H-M   'P 1'
#
loop_
_entity.id
_entity.type
_entity.pdbx_description
1 polymer ?
#
loop_
_entity_poly.entity_id
_entity_poly.type
_entity_poly.pdbx_seq_one_letter_code
_entity_poly.pdbx_strand_id
1 'polypeptide(L)'
;MCELPTDRARREALSKLPPSLYATYDQILLRIDGYDDTLKRLVKKAILMLATSFVSLSFEEICEAISLEEDATTLEDDEIVKEEELLRWCSSLVRVSKSGSFNGGKTRIQFAHFTVKEYLHSLKTRNSDHEYPQLKEYAVSHEDGIDFFSFLCLRFLTMEDIERFSPTRDTTRAISCILAQRRRRTFYEPSVLTWAVYATTSKMGDRTRKLLRKLLHPSKKPAFCLWAIDFIFCHHPSSIEASSEPIMILSQVIAAVLRPEFTPLHMAAAFSMPDAC
;
A
#
# COMPACT_ATOMS: atom_id res chain seq x y z
N MET A 1 -10.59 8.87 -30.27
CA MET A 1 -11.46 9.48 -31.30
C MET A 1 -12.79 8.75 -31.27
N CYS A 2 -13.92 9.46 -31.38
CA CYS A 2 -15.25 8.90 -31.16
C CYS A 2 -15.65 7.91 -32.27
N GLU A 3 -15.88 6.65 -31.92
CA GLU A 3 -16.14 5.51 -32.83
C GLU A 3 -17.54 5.54 -33.51
N LEU A 4 -18.24 6.69 -33.46
CA LEU A 4 -19.61 6.78 -33.96
C LEU A 4 -19.66 7.09 -35.47
N PRO A 5 -20.34 6.25 -36.26
CA PRO A 5 -20.23 6.24 -37.72
C PRO A 5 -21.01 7.36 -38.43
N THR A 6 -21.93 8.05 -37.75
CA THR A 6 -22.76 9.10 -38.35
C THR A 6 -22.76 10.38 -37.53
N ASP A 7 -22.91 11.52 -38.19
CA ASP A 7 -23.02 12.82 -37.50
C ASP A 7 -24.29 12.96 -36.66
N ARG A 8 -25.33 12.19 -36.99
CA ARG A 8 -26.52 12.05 -36.14
C ARG A 8 -26.17 11.31 -34.85
N ALA A 9 -25.51 10.16 -34.93
CA ALA A 9 -25.08 9.40 -33.75
C ALA A 9 -24.12 10.22 -32.88
N ARG A 10 -23.22 11.01 -33.50
CA ARG A 10 -22.34 11.95 -32.77
C ARG A 10 -23.14 13.03 -32.04
N ARG A 11 -24.12 13.67 -32.68
CA ARG A 11 -25.00 14.66 -32.04
C ARG A 11 -25.83 14.07 -30.91
N GLU A 12 -26.39 12.88 -31.11
CA GLU A 12 -27.14 12.16 -30.08
C GLU A 12 -26.25 11.75 -28.88
N ALA A 13 -25.00 11.39 -29.13
CA ALA A 13 -24.03 11.12 -28.06
C ALA A 13 -23.61 12.40 -27.32
N LEU A 14 -23.40 13.51 -28.03
CA LEU A 14 -23.12 14.81 -27.42
C LEU A 14 -24.27 15.28 -26.53
N SER A 15 -25.53 15.05 -26.93
CA SER A 15 -26.69 15.39 -26.10
C SER A 15 -26.85 14.49 -24.86
N LYS A 16 -26.13 13.37 -24.79
CA LYS A 16 -26.11 12.44 -23.65
C LYS A 16 -24.89 12.65 -22.73
N LEU A 17 -24.08 13.67 -22.99
CA LEU A 17 -22.94 13.97 -22.13
C LEU A 17 -23.42 14.34 -20.72
N PRO A 18 -22.71 13.89 -19.68
CA PRO A 18 -23.03 14.27 -18.32
C PRO A 18 -22.99 15.80 -18.16
N PRO A 19 -23.93 16.40 -17.41
CA PRO A 19 -24.02 17.85 -17.26
C PRO A 19 -22.86 18.45 -16.45
N SER A 20 -22.09 17.64 -15.74
CA SER A 20 -20.94 18.07 -14.93
C SER A 20 -19.88 16.98 -14.85
N LEU A 21 -18.66 17.36 -14.43
CA LEU A 21 -17.59 16.40 -14.13
C LEU A 21 -18.01 15.39 -13.04
N TYR A 22 -18.79 15.81 -12.05
CA TYR A 22 -19.26 14.92 -10.98
C TYR A 22 -20.26 13.89 -11.51
N ALA A 23 -21.15 14.30 -12.42
CA ALA A 23 -22.04 13.36 -13.10
C ALA A 23 -21.26 12.37 -14.00
N THR A 24 -20.16 12.81 -14.61
CA THR A 24 -19.23 11.90 -15.31
C THR A 24 -18.61 10.89 -14.36
N TYR A 25 -18.16 11.32 -13.18
CA TYR A 25 -17.59 10.40 -12.19
C TYR A 25 -18.63 9.46 -11.59
N ASP A 26 -19.87 9.92 -11.39
CA ASP A 26 -20.99 9.06 -10.97
C ASP A 26 -21.19 7.93 -11.97
N GLN A 27 -21.25 8.22 -13.27
CA GLN A 27 -21.37 7.20 -14.32
C GLN A 27 -20.19 6.23 -14.35
N ILE A 28 -18.96 6.73 -14.16
CA ILE A 28 -17.76 5.90 -14.11
C ILE A 28 -17.82 4.93 -12.93
N LEU A 29 -18.12 5.43 -11.72
CA LEU A 29 -18.21 4.58 -10.54
C LEU A 29 -19.40 3.63 -10.58
N LEU A 30 -20.55 4.03 -11.13
CA LEU A 30 -21.70 3.15 -11.34
C LEU A 30 -21.37 2.01 -12.30
N ARG A 31 -20.60 2.28 -13.34
CA ARG A 31 -20.11 1.23 -14.25
C ARG A 31 -19.19 0.27 -13.50
N ILE A 32 -18.29 0.80 -12.67
CA ILE A 32 -17.42 -0.04 -11.82
C ILE A 32 -18.28 -0.86 -10.85
N ASP A 33 -19.35 -0.26 -10.33
CA ASP A 33 -20.27 -0.90 -9.40
C ASP A 33 -21.14 -2.00 -10.05
N GLY A 34 -21.22 -2.04 -11.37
CA GLY A 34 -21.88 -3.11 -12.12
C GLY A 34 -21.03 -4.37 -12.33
N TYR A 35 -19.73 -4.35 -12.02
CA TYR A 35 -18.86 -5.52 -12.13
C TYR A 35 -18.85 -6.38 -10.85
N ASP A 36 -18.18 -7.53 -10.92
CA ASP A 36 -18.05 -8.43 -9.78
C ASP A 36 -17.31 -7.81 -8.58
N ASP A 37 -17.50 -8.42 -7.41
CA ASP A 37 -16.94 -7.92 -6.15
C ASP A 37 -15.42 -7.89 -6.13
N THR A 38 -14.74 -8.78 -6.86
CA THR A 38 -13.28 -8.82 -6.91
C THR A 38 -12.75 -7.57 -7.58
N LEU A 39 -13.32 -7.20 -8.73
CA LEU A 39 -12.95 -5.99 -9.44
C LEU A 39 -13.33 -4.72 -8.66
N LYS A 40 -14.50 -4.71 -8.02
CA LYS A 40 -14.90 -3.61 -7.12
C LYS A 40 -13.88 -3.39 -6.02
N ARG A 41 -13.47 -4.45 -5.32
CA ARG A 41 -12.47 -4.38 -4.25
C ARG A 41 -11.14 -3.87 -4.78
N LEU A 42 -10.66 -4.39 -5.91
CA LEU A 42 -9.41 -3.96 -6.54
C LEU A 42 -9.40 -2.44 -6.80
N VAL A 43 -10.47 -1.91 -7.43
CA VAL A 43 -10.57 -0.48 -7.72
C VAL A 43 -10.65 0.35 -6.44
N LYS A 44 -11.41 -0.09 -5.43
CA LYS A 44 -11.49 0.60 -4.13
C LYS A 44 -10.13 0.67 -3.43
N LYS A 45 -9.39 -0.45 -3.39
CA LYS A 45 -8.03 -0.49 -2.82
C LYS A 45 -7.09 0.46 -3.57
N ALA A 46 -7.13 0.49 -4.91
CA ALA A 46 -6.33 1.42 -5.71
C ALA A 46 -6.68 2.89 -5.42
N ILE A 47 -7.97 3.23 -5.35
CA ILE A 47 -8.42 4.59 -5.03
C ILE A 47 -7.94 5.02 -3.63
N LEU A 48 -8.04 4.13 -2.64
CA LEU A 48 -7.54 4.38 -1.28
C LEU A 48 -6.03 4.61 -1.26
N MET A 49 -5.25 3.77 -1.95
CA MET A 49 -3.79 3.93 -2.05
C MET A 49 -3.40 5.26 -2.68
N LEU A 50 -4.09 5.68 -3.75
CA LEU A 50 -3.82 6.96 -4.43
C LEU A 50 -4.22 8.17 -3.58
N ALA A 51 -5.20 8.03 -2.69
CA ALA A 51 -5.62 9.10 -1.79
C ALA A 51 -4.57 9.43 -0.72
N THR A 52 -3.67 8.49 -0.41
CA THR A 52 -2.66 8.60 0.65
C THR A 52 -1.49 9.51 0.28
N SER A 53 -1.16 9.68 -1.01
CA SER A 53 -0.25 10.66 -1.67
C SER A 53 1.09 11.08 -1.02
N PHE A 54 1.50 10.53 0.12
CA PHE A 54 2.70 10.97 0.85
C PHE A 54 3.96 10.19 0.48
N VAL A 55 3.84 8.88 0.23
CA VAL A 55 4.93 8.08 -0.32
C VAL A 55 4.77 8.08 -1.83
N SER A 56 5.85 8.39 -2.53
CA SER A 56 5.91 8.21 -3.96
C SER A 56 6.11 6.71 -4.28
N LEU A 57 5.02 5.95 -4.24
CA LEU A 57 5.03 4.56 -4.67
C LEU A 57 5.16 4.45 -6.18
N SER A 58 5.87 3.42 -6.63
CA SER A 58 5.80 2.98 -8.02
C SER A 58 4.47 2.30 -8.33
N PHE A 59 4.16 2.17 -9.62
CA PHE A 59 2.92 1.53 -10.04
C PHE A 59 2.95 0.02 -9.70
N GLU A 60 4.08 -0.65 -9.92
CA GLU A 60 4.31 -2.03 -9.45
C GLU A 60 4.09 -2.20 -7.94
N GLU A 61 4.61 -1.29 -7.11
CA GLU A 61 4.38 -1.29 -5.65
C GLU A 61 2.89 -1.21 -5.29
N ILE A 62 2.12 -0.38 -5.99
CA ILE A 62 0.67 -0.26 -5.76
C ILE A 62 -0.04 -1.55 -6.19
N CYS A 63 0.29 -2.11 -7.35
CA CYS A 63 -0.29 -3.35 -7.85
C CYS A 63 -0.06 -4.51 -6.88
N GLU A 64 1.17 -4.69 -6.40
CA GLU A 64 1.48 -5.73 -5.42
C GLU A 64 0.71 -5.51 -4.11
N ALA A 65 0.69 -4.27 -3.59
CA ALA A 65 0.02 -3.95 -2.33
C ALA A 65 -1.49 -4.27 -2.35
N ILE A 66 -2.19 -3.89 -3.42
CA ILE A 66 -3.65 -4.03 -3.52
C ILE A 66 -4.10 -5.46 -3.86
N SER A 67 -3.18 -6.29 -4.38
CA SER A 67 -3.45 -7.69 -4.72
C SER A 67 -3.56 -8.57 -3.47
N LEU A 68 -2.97 -8.13 -2.35
CA LEU A 68 -3.12 -8.84 -1.08
C LEU A 68 -4.58 -8.79 -0.58
N GLU A 69 -5.22 -9.94 -0.48
CA GLU A 69 -6.58 -10.03 0.09
C GLU A 69 -6.57 -9.86 1.62
N GLU A 70 -7.73 -9.49 2.19
CA GLU A 70 -7.80 -9.07 3.60
C GLU A 70 -7.50 -10.21 4.60
N ASP A 71 -7.78 -11.45 4.21
CA ASP A 71 -7.61 -12.67 5.00
C ASP A 71 -6.42 -13.52 4.58
N ALA A 72 -5.83 -13.27 3.40
CA ALA A 72 -4.69 -14.02 2.88
C ALA A 72 -3.46 -13.97 3.81
N THR A 73 -2.74 -15.06 4.01
CA THR A 73 -1.50 -15.05 4.81
C THR A 73 -0.24 -15.14 3.97
N THR A 74 -0.41 -15.32 2.66
CA THR A 74 0.60 -15.44 1.60
C THR A 74 0.17 -14.61 0.38
N LEU A 75 1.12 -14.36 -0.54
CA LEU A 75 0.86 -13.74 -1.84
C LEU A 75 1.82 -14.38 -2.85
N GLU A 76 1.28 -14.99 -3.89
CA GLU A 76 2.00 -15.59 -5.01
C GLU A 76 2.14 -14.61 -6.18
N ASP A 77 3.11 -14.84 -7.06
CA ASP A 77 3.47 -13.88 -8.12
C ASP A 77 2.38 -13.75 -9.20
N ASP A 78 1.60 -14.82 -9.42
CA ASP A 78 0.49 -14.87 -10.38
C ASP A 78 -0.82 -14.29 -9.82
N GLU A 79 -0.89 -14.05 -8.50
CA GLU A 79 -1.99 -13.30 -7.86
C GLU A 79 -1.84 -11.78 -8.02
N ILE A 80 -0.64 -11.29 -8.38
CA ILE A 80 -0.37 -9.86 -8.52
C ILE A 80 -1.04 -9.30 -9.78
N VAL A 81 -1.92 -8.31 -9.58
CA VAL A 81 -2.56 -7.59 -10.67
C VAL A 81 -1.51 -6.89 -11.55
N LYS A 82 -1.69 -6.95 -12.86
CA LYS A 82 -0.80 -6.27 -13.81
C LYS A 82 -1.18 -4.79 -13.95
N GLU A 83 -0.20 -3.95 -14.26
CA GLU A 83 -0.42 -2.51 -14.48
C GLU A 83 -1.48 -2.25 -15.58
N GLU A 84 -1.43 -3.00 -16.68
CA GLU A 84 -2.37 -2.85 -17.80
C GLU A 84 -3.80 -3.20 -17.40
N GLU A 85 -3.94 -4.19 -16.52
CA GLU A 85 -5.24 -4.61 -15.98
C GLU A 85 -5.81 -3.53 -15.07
N LEU A 86 -5.01 -2.98 -14.15
CA LEU A 86 -5.49 -1.89 -13.29
C LEU A 86 -5.85 -0.64 -14.11
N LEU A 87 -5.06 -0.31 -15.14
CA LEU A 87 -5.37 0.80 -16.05
C LEU A 87 -6.65 0.56 -16.84
N ARG A 88 -6.92 -0.68 -17.29
CA ARG A 88 -8.15 -1.01 -18.01
C ARG A 88 -9.38 -0.59 -17.21
N TRP A 89 -9.36 -0.82 -15.89
CA TRP A 89 -10.49 -0.55 -15.01
C TRP A 89 -10.53 0.88 -14.47
N CYS A 90 -9.37 1.50 -14.26
CA CYS A 90 -9.26 2.82 -13.62
C CYS A 90 -8.91 3.95 -14.59
N SER A 91 -8.74 3.70 -15.90
CA SER A 91 -8.21 4.68 -16.89
C SER A 91 -8.90 6.04 -16.90
N SER A 92 -10.19 6.09 -16.57
CA SER A 92 -10.95 7.36 -16.54
C SER A 92 -10.70 8.17 -15.26
N LEU A 93 -10.15 7.55 -14.22
CA LEU A 93 -9.88 8.15 -12.90
C LEU A 93 -8.38 8.39 -12.67
N VAL A 94 -7.51 7.66 -13.36
CA VAL A 94 -6.06 7.65 -13.12
C VAL A 94 -5.27 7.96 -14.38
N ARG A 95 -4.03 8.40 -14.20
CA ARG A 95 -3.05 8.59 -15.26
C ARG A 95 -1.69 8.04 -14.85
N VAL A 96 -0.93 7.58 -15.83
CA VAL A 96 0.45 7.17 -15.65
C VAL A 96 1.38 8.36 -15.90
N SER A 97 2.34 8.55 -15.02
CA SER A 97 3.45 9.47 -15.20
C SER A 97 4.75 8.68 -15.19
N LYS A 98 5.61 8.91 -16.17
CA LYS A 98 6.98 8.41 -16.13
C LYS A 98 7.78 9.30 -15.20
N SER A 99 8.28 8.76 -14.09
CA SER A 99 9.22 9.51 -13.27
C SER A 99 10.50 9.72 -14.08
N GLY A 100 11.03 10.95 -14.08
CA GLY A 100 12.30 11.25 -14.75
C GLY A 100 13.45 10.36 -14.24
N SER A 101 14.56 10.32 -15.00
CA SER A 101 15.73 9.45 -14.82
C SER A 101 16.33 9.40 -13.39
N PHE A 102 15.97 10.33 -12.50
CA PHE A 102 16.45 10.41 -11.13
C PHE A 102 15.83 9.38 -10.15
N ASN A 103 14.68 8.74 -10.47
CA ASN A 103 14.05 7.73 -9.59
C ASN A 103 14.04 6.32 -10.21
N GLY A 104 15.13 5.93 -10.88
CA GLY A 104 15.28 4.57 -11.42
C GLY A 104 14.33 4.21 -12.56
N GLY A 105 13.71 5.20 -13.22
CA GLY A 105 12.82 4.98 -14.37
C GLY A 105 11.46 4.37 -14.04
N LYS A 106 11.10 4.23 -12.75
CA LYS A 106 9.84 3.62 -12.33
C LYS A 106 8.62 4.44 -12.76
N THR A 107 7.59 3.75 -13.24
CA THR A 107 6.27 4.32 -13.56
C THR A 107 5.52 4.67 -12.28
N ARG A 108 4.74 5.76 -12.33
CA ARG A 108 3.86 6.19 -11.24
C ARG A 108 2.43 6.27 -11.73
N ILE A 109 1.51 5.89 -10.87
CA ILE A 109 0.07 6.10 -11.07
C ILE A 109 -0.41 7.21 -10.13
N GLN A 110 -1.29 8.08 -10.63
CA GLN A 110 -1.89 9.16 -9.86
C GLN A 110 -3.30 9.45 -10.39
N PHE A 111 -4.11 10.19 -9.64
CA PHE A 111 -5.39 10.64 -10.17
C PHE A 111 -5.20 11.44 -11.47
N ALA A 112 -6.08 11.21 -12.43
CA ALA A 112 -6.06 11.85 -13.74
C ALA A 112 -6.17 13.37 -13.62
N HIS A 113 -6.95 13.84 -12.65
CA HIS A 113 -7.17 15.25 -12.36
C HIS A 113 -7.46 15.46 -10.87
N PHE A 114 -7.20 16.67 -10.34
CA PHE A 114 -7.42 16.96 -8.91
C PHE A 114 -8.90 16.83 -8.50
N THR A 115 -9.82 17.13 -9.42
CA THR A 115 -11.28 17.01 -9.20
C THR A 115 -11.74 15.58 -8.94
N VAL A 116 -10.97 14.56 -9.34
CA VAL A 116 -11.27 13.16 -9.01
C VAL A 116 -11.19 12.97 -7.50
N LYS A 117 -10.12 13.47 -6.87
CA LYS A 117 -9.93 13.39 -5.42
C LYS A 117 -11.01 14.17 -4.67
N GLU A 118 -11.35 15.37 -5.14
CA GLU A 118 -12.43 16.19 -4.57
C GLU A 118 -13.78 15.48 -4.66
N TYR A 119 -14.09 14.91 -5.82
CA TYR A 119 -15.32 14.15 -6.03
C TYR A 119 -15.42 12.97 -5.06
N LEU A 120 -14.38 12.13 -4.98
CA LEU A 120 -14.37 10.97 -4.08
C LEU A 120 -14.49 11.39 -2.60
N HIS A 121 -13.91 12.53 -2.22
CA HIS A 121 -14.10 13.09 -0.88
C HIS A 121 -15.54 13.54 -0.65
N SER A 122 -16.17 14.18 -1.64
CA SER A 122 -17.56 14.65 -1.55
C SER A 122 -18.56 13.51 -1.30
N LEU A 123 -18.24 12.28 -1.74
CA LEU A 123 -19.11 11.12 -1.55
C LEU A 123 -19.37 10.81 -0.05
N LYS A 124 -18.46 11.16 0.86
CA LYS A 124 -18.65 10.97 2.31
C LYS A 124 -19.79 11.82 2.86
N THR A 125 -19.92 13.05 2.36
CA THR A 125 -20.85 14.04 2.89
C THR A 125 -22.14 14.15 2.06
N ARG A 126 -22.24 13.43 0.93
CA ARG A 126 -23.49 13.35 0.17
C ARG A 126 -24.58 12.71 1.01
N ASN A 127 -25.74 13.36 1.06
CA ASN A 127 -26.93 12.87 1.77
C ASN A 127 -27.34 11.48 1.26
N SER A 128 -27.99 10.69 2.12
CA SER A 128 -28.54 9.37 1.75
C SER A 128 -29.61 9.44 0.65
N ASP A 129 -30.20 10.61 0.42
CA ASP A 129 -31.24 10.85 -0.61
C ASP A 129 -30.66 11.21 -1.99
N HIS A 130 -29.33 11.06 -2.17
CA HIS A 130 -28.70 11.25 -3.47
C HIS A 130 -29.08 10.11 -4.42
N GLU A 131 -29.11 10.41 -5.71
CA GLU A 131 -29.54 9.49 -6.78
C GLU A 131 -28.82 8.12 -6.77
N TYR A 132 -27.58 8.05 -6.23
CA TYR A 132 -26.74 6.86 -6.22
C TYR A 132 -26.09 6.62 -4.84
N PRO A 133 -26.84 6.13 -3.84
CA PRO A 133 -26.35 5.94 -2.48
C PRO A 133 -25.21 4.92 -2.37
N GLN A 134 -25.15 3.93 -3.28
CA GLN A 134 -24.11 2.90 -3.32
C GLN A 134 -22.70 3.48 -3.59
N LEU A 135 -22.61 4.66 -4.23
CA LEU A 135 -21.32 5.26 -4.52
C LEU A 135 -20.54 5.69 -3.27
N LYS A 136 -21.20 5.78 -2.11
CA LYS A 136 -20.55 6.05 -0.82
C LYS A 136 -19.45 5.04 -0.49
N GLU A 137 -19.50 3.83 -1.03
CA GLU A 137 -18.45 2.82 -0.81
C GLU A 137 -17.10 3.16 -1.47
N TYR A 138 -17.08 4.11 -2.42
CA TYR A 138 -15.87 4.63 -3.06
C TYR A 138 -15.40 5.94 -2.41
N ALA A 139 -16.10 6.41 -1.38
CA ALA A 139 -15.73 7.64 -0.72
C ALA A 139 -14.38 7.48 -0.02
N VAL A 140 -13.49 8.46 -0.22
CA VAL A 140 -12.17 8.45 0.43
C VAL A 140 -11.92 9.75 1.15
N SER A 141 -11.38 9.63 2.36
CA SER A 141 -10.67 10.70 3.02
C SER A 141 -9.18 10.39 3.07
N HIS A 142 -8.42 11.41 3.39
CA HIS A 142 -7.00 11.26 3.60
C HIS A 142 -6.69 10.28 4.74
N GLU A 143 -7.46 10.33 5.83
CA GLU A 143 -7.30 9.43 6.99
C GLU A 143 -7.54 7.97 6.63
N ASP A 144 -8.58 7.66 5.84
CA ASP A 144 -8.83 6.27 5.42
C ASP A 144 -7.70 5.75 4.54
N GLY A 145 -7.14 6.59 3.67
CA GLY A 145 -5.99 6.22 2.85
C GLY A 145 -4.75 5.91 3.70
N ILE A 146 -4.49 6.72 4.74
CA ILE A 146 -3.38 6.50 5.66
C ILE A 146 -3.57 5.21 6.46
N ASP A 147 -4.77 4.97 7.00
CA ASP A 147 -5.08 3.74 7.73
C ASP A 147 -4.96 2.51 6.82
N PHE A 148 -5.50 2.58 5.60
CA PHE A 148 -5.43 1.49 4.64
C PHE A 148 -3.99 1.18 4.20
N PHE A 149 -3.19 2.22 3.95
CA PHE A 149 -1.77 2.04 3.64
C PHE A 149 -1.02 1.39 4.81
N SER A 150 -1.23 1.89 6.03
CA SER A 150 -0.62 1.34 7.25
C SER A 150 -1.03 -0.12 7.48
N PHE A 151 -2.30 -0.43 7.22
CA PHE A 151 -2.83 -1.78 7.26
C PHE A 151 -2.07 -2.70 6.29
N LEU A 152 -1.91 -2.32 5.03
CA LEU A 152 -1.17 -3.12 4.05
C LEU A 152 0.29 -3.29 4.44
N CYS A 153 0.98 -2.23 4.89
CA CYS A 153 2.36 -2.36 5.35
C CYS A 153 2.49 -3.38 6.49
N LEU A 154 1.65 -3.27 7.51
CA LEU A 154 1.67 -4.20 8.64
C LEU A 154 1.28 -5.62 8.23
N ARG A 155 0.40 -5.80 7.23
CA ARG A 155 0.10 -7.11 6.64
C ARG A 155 1.35 -7.73 6.04
N PHE A 156 2.03 -7.03 5.14
CA PHE A 156 3.29 -7.49 4.52
C PHE A 156 4.39 -7.79 5.54
N LEU A 157 4.43 -7.06 6.67
CA LEU A 157 5.38 -7.32 7.75
C LEU A 157 5.04 -8.56 8.60
N THR A 158 3.77 -9.01 8.62
CA THR A 158 3.26 -10.03 9.57
C THR A 158 2.65 -11.28 8.90
N MET A 159 2.95 -11.51 7.62
CA MET A 159 2.58 -12.72 6.87
C MET A 159 3.13 -14.02 7.50
N GLU A 160 2.44 -15.15 7.28
CA GLU A 160 2.73 -16.41 8.00
C GLU A 160 3.97 -17.16 7.48
N ASP A 161 4.41 -16.85 6.26
CA ASP A 161 5.69 -17.33 5.72
C ASP A 161 6.88 -17.03 6.66
N ILE A 162 6.72 -16.04 7.54
CA ILE A 162 7.71 -15.59 8.51
C ILE A 162 7.80 -16.45 9.77
N GLU A 163 6.68 -17.01 10.24
CA GLU A 163 6.62 -17.69 11.54
C GLU A 163 7.24 -19.10 11.50
N ARG A 164 7.44 -19.66 10.30
CA ARG A 164 8.08 -20.97 10.09
C ARG A 164 9.60 -20.95 10.25
N PHE A 165 10.19 -19.77 10.47
CA PHE A 165 11.63 -19.64 10.61
C PHE A 165 12.12 -19.99 12.03
N SER A 166 12.97 -21.02 12.12
CA SER A 166 13.78 -21.31 13.32
C SER A 166 15.23 -20.91 13.05
N PRO A 167 15.81 -19.92 13.77
CA PRO A 167 17.21 -19.53 13.55
C PRO A 167 18.19 -20.68 13.85
N THR A 168 19.07 -21.00 12.88
CA THR A 168 20.13 -22.03 12.98
C THR A 168 21.52 -21.43 13.27
N ARG A 169 22.54 -22.27 13.52
CA ARG A 169 23.92 -21.89 13.94
C ARG A 169 24.68 -20.87 13.07
N ASP A 170 24.23 -20.56 11.85
CA ASP A 170 24.70 -19.43 11.03
C ASP A 170 23.55 -18.44 10.77
N THR A 171 23.14 -17.74 11.84
CA THR A 171 21.96 -16.86 11.86
C THR A 171 22.10 -15.69 10.89
N THR A 172 23.30 -15.15 10.71
CA THR A 172 23.54 -14.01 9.81
C THR A 172 23.20 -14.34 8.37
N ARG A 173 23.76 -15.44 7.85
CA ARG A 173 23.53 -15.82 6.45
C ARG A 173 22.07 -16.19 6.20
N ALA A 174 21.45 -16.93 7.13
CA ALA A 174 20.04 -17.29 7.03
C ALA A 174 19.13 -16.05 7.02
N ILE A 175 19.33 -15.11 7.95
CA ILE A 175 18.55 -13.86 7.99
C ILE A 175 18.79 -13.03 6.73
N SER A 176 20.04 -12.91 6.26
CA SER A 176 20.37 -12.20 5.02
C SER A 176 19.61 -12.79 3.82
N CYS A 177 19.57 -14.12 3.67
CA CYS A 177 18.80 -14.78 2.62
C CYS A 177 17.30 -14.50 2.72
N ILE A 178 16.73 -14.50 3.93
CA ILE A 178 15.31 -14.19 4.15
C ILE A 178 15.00 -12.75 3.77
N LEU A 179 15.80 -11.79 4.25
CA LEU A 179 15.63 -10.38 3.92
C LEU A 179 15.78 -10.15 2.41
N ALA A 180 16.76 -10.80 1.77
CA ALA A 180 16.93 -10.75 0.32
C ALA A 180 15.71 -11.29 -0.43
N GLN A 181 15.10 -12.39 0.05
CA GLN A 181 13.88 -12.93 -0.54
C GLN A 181 12.69 -11.98 -0.35
N ARG A 182 12.53 -11.38 0.83
CA ARG A 182 11.43 -10.43 1.11
C ARG A 182 11.55 -9.15 0.30
N ARG A 183 12.76 -8.62 0.16
CA ARG A 183 13.05 -7.44 -0.67
C ARG A 183 12.84 -7.67 -2.18
N ARG A 184 12.52 -8.90 -2.63
CA ARG A 184 12.01 -9.14 -3.98
C ARG A 184 10.58 -8.63 -4.18
N ARG A 185 9.79 -8.57 -3.10
CA ARG A 185 8.47 -7.95 -3.08
C ARG A 185 8.64 -6.44 -3.17
N THR A 186 8.08 -5.82 -4.19
CA THR A 186 8.31 -4.39 -4.46
C THR A 186 7.70 -3.49 -3.40
N PHE A 187 6.59 -3.90 -2.79
CA PHE A 187 5.92 -3.18 -1.72
C PHE A 187 6.49 -3.44 -0.31
N TYR A 188 7.38 -4.43 -0.16
CA TYR A 188 7.94 -4.77 1.14
C TYR A 188 8.85 -3.66 1.70
N GLU A 189 9.71 -3.05 0.89
CA GLU A 189 10.57 -1.96 1.34
C GLU A 189 9.78 -0.73 1.84
N PRO A 190 8.78 -0.19 1.09
CA PRO A 190 7.86 0.80 1.63
C PRO A 190 7.22 0.36 2.96
N SER A 191 6.87 -0.92 3.06
CA SER A 191 6.28 -1.50 4.27
C SER A 191 7.21 -1.53 5.46
N VAL A 192 8.54 -1.61 5.28
CA VAL A 192 9.49 -1.55 6.39
C VAL A 192 9.62 -0.12 6.93
N LEU A 193 9.66 0.86 6.03
CA LEU A 193 10.15 2.21 6.34
C LEU A 193 9.06 3.21 6.75
N THR A 194 7.83 3.03 6.27
CA THR A 194 6.88 4.17 6.23
C THR A 194 5.69 4.03 7.16
N TRP A 195 5.27 2.82 7.52
CA TRP A 195 4.06 2.60 8.33
C TRP A 195 4.09 3.33 9.67
N ALA A 196 5.26 3.41 10.32
CA ALA A 196 5.40 4.03 11.64
C ALA A 196 5.20 5.56 11.62
N VAL A 197 5.54 6.21 10.51
CA VAL A 197 5.27 7.65 10.30
C VAL A 197 3.75 7.89 10.20
N TYR A 198 3.04 6.98 9.56
CA TYR A 198 1.58 7.06 9.42
C TYR A 198 0.83 6.68 10.69
N ALA A 199 1.36 5.69 11.40
CA ALA A 199 0.87 5.23 12.68
C ALA A 199 0.77 6.33 13.75
N THR A 200 1.69 7.29 13.69
CA THR A 200 1.80 8.38 14.65
C THR A 200 1.01 9.63 14.24
N THR A 201 0.63 9.74 12.96
CA THR A 201 0.01 10.95 12.39
C THR A 201 -1.50 10.82 12.17
N SER A 202 -2.05 9.60 12.14
CA SER A 202 -3.49 9.38 11.96
C SER A 202 -4.06 8.37 12.95
N LYS A 203 -5.40 8.42 13.12
CA LYS A 203 -6.11 7.44 13.93
C LYS A 203 -6.19 6.12 13.15
N MET A 204 -5.44 5.11 13.60
CA MET A 204 -5.57 3.75 13.08
C MET A 204 -6.98 3.17 13.30
N GLY A 205 -7.43 2.32 12.38
CA GLY A 205 -8.56 1.43 12.55
C GLY A 205 -8.22 0.25 13.47
N ASP A 206 -9.25 -0.48 13.92
CA ASP A 206 -9.08 -1.63 14.81
C ASP A 206 -8.26 -2.76 14.17
N ARG A 207 -8.47 -3.01 12.87
CA ARG A 207 -7.72 -4.04 12.12
C ARG A 207 -6.23 -3.72 12.06
N THR A 208 -5.88 -2.46 11.80
CA THR A 208 -4.51 -1.97 11.73
C THR A 208 -3.84 -2.07 13.10
N ARG A 209 -4.53 -1.65 14.18
CA ARG A 209 -4.06 -1.81 15.56
C ARG A 209 -3.79 -3.27 15.94
N LYS A 210 -4.64 -4.22 15.50
CA LYS A 210 -4.42 -5.65 15.77
C LYS A 210 -3.13 -6.15 15.14
N LEU A 211 -2.84 -5.76 13.90
CA LEU A 211 -1.59 -6.12 13.23
C LEU A 211 -0.37 -5.45 13.86
N LEU A 212 -0.52 -4.19 14.27
CA LEU A 212 0.53 -3.48 15.00
C LEU A 212 0.90 -4.22 16.29
N ARG A 213 -0.09 -4.65 17.07
CA ARG A 213 0.11 -5.47 18.28
C ARG A 213 0.69 -6.85 17.97
N LYS A 214 0.34 -7.44 16.82
CA LYS A 214 0.96 -8.69 16.34
C LYS A 214 2.46 -8.48 16.06
N LEU A 215 2.82 -7.40 15.38
CA LEU A 215 4.20 -7.05 15.08
C LEU A 215 5.00 -6.70 16.34
N LEU A 216 4.44 -5.93 17.26
CA LEU A 216 5.10 -5.47 18.49
C LEU A 216 4.82 -6.35 19.71
N HIS A 217 4.42 -7.60 19.49
CA HIS A 217 4.03 -8.52 20.57
C HIS A 217 5.18 -8.75 21.56
N PRO A 218 4.97 -8.62 22.89
CA PRO A 218 6.04 -8.64 23.90
C PRO A 218 6.96 -9.87 23.87
N SER A 219 6.45 -11.01 23.39
CA SER A 219 7.22 -12.24 23.22
C SER A 219 8.27 -12.19 22.10
N LYS A 220 8.50 -11.03 21.45
CA LYS A 220 9.54 -10.83 20.44
C LYS A 220 9.50 -11.87 19.31
N LYS A 221 8.38 -11.88 18.57
CA LYS A 221 8.12 -12.84 17.49
C LYS A 221 9.13 -12.71 16.33
N PRO A 222 9.33 -13.75 15.50
CA PRO A 222 10.23 -13.67 14.34
C PRO A 222 9.96 -12.49 13.40
N ALA A 223 8.68 -12.16 13.16
CA ALA A 223 8.29 -11.00 12.36
C ALA A 223 8.83 -9.68 12.90
N PHE A 224 8.77 -9.48 14.23
CA PHE A 224 9.39 -8.33 14.89
C PHE A 224 10.89 -8.28 14.62
N CYS A 225 11.60 -9.38 14.86
CA CYS A 225 13.06 -9.43 14.71
C CYS A 225 13.48 -9.09 13.29
N LEU A 226 12.86 -9.70 12.28
CA LEU A 226 13.19 -9.45 10.88
C LEU A 226 12.92 -7.99 10.50
N TRP A 227 11.75 -7.46 10.85
CA TRP A 227 11.43 -6.07 10.56
C TRP A 227 12.39 -5.11 11.27
N ALA A 228 12.69 -5.31 12.56
CA ALA A 228 13.59 -4.45 13.31
C ALA A 228 15.02 -4.49 12.76
N ILE A 229 15.51 -5.67 12.37
CA ILE A 229 16.82 -5.82 11.71
C ILE A 229 16.83 -5.04 10.40
N ASP A 230 15.82 -5.23 9.56
CA ASP A 230 15.75 -4.59 8.25
C ASP A 230 15.64 -3.07 8.37
N PHE A 231 14.74 -2.60 9.24
CA PHE A 231 14.54 -1.18 9.53
C PHE A 231 15.83 -0.50 10.02
N ILE A 232 16.50 -1.07 11.02
CA ILE A 232 17.74 -0.51 11.57
C ILE A 232 18.85 -0.55 10.51
N PHE A 233 18.95 -1.64 9.76
CA PHE A 233 19.93 -1.77 8.69
C PHE A 233 19.74 -0.70 7.60
N CYS A 234 18.51 -0.48 7.13
CA CYS A 234 18.18 0.55 6.13
C CYS A 234 18.44 1.99 6.62
N HIS A 235 18.38 2.24 7.92
CA HIS A 235 18.69 3.55 8.51
C HIS A 235 20.16 3.68 8.95
N HIS A 236 20.98 2.63 8.77
CA HIS A 236 22.39 2.68 9.13
C HIS A 236 23.15 3.54 8.09
N PRO A 237 23.90 4.59 8.49
CA PRO A 237 24.58 5.50 7.55
C PRO A 237 25.49 4.77 6.56
N SER A 238 26.23 3.75 7.03
CA SER A 238 27.14 2.95 6.21
C SER A 238 26.47 1.91 5.32
N SER A 239 25.13 1.75 5.36
CA SER A 239 24.41 0.89 4.40
C SER A 239 24.32 1.52 2.99
N ILE A 240 24.58 2.83 2.90
CA ILE A 240 24.52 3.63 1.67
C ILE A 240 25.87 3.64 0.92
N GLU A 241 26.97 3.31 1.60
CA GLU A 241 28.31 3.33 1.02
C GLU A 241 28.69 1.95 0.46
N ALA A 242 29.03 1.88 -0.83
CA ALA A 242 29.31 0.66 -1.59
C ALA A 242 30.69 0.03 -1.27
N SER A 243 31.00 -0.18 0.00
CA SER A 243 32.17 -0.93 0.46
C SER A 243 31.79 -2.38 0.78
N SER A 244 32.77 -3.24 1.05
CA SER A 244 32.58 -4.66 1.43
C SER A 244 31.99 -4.85 2.85
N GLU A 245 31.56 -3.77 3.52
CA GLU A 245 31.09 -3.70 4.90
C GLU A 245 29.61 -4.10 5.18
N PRO A 246 28.67 -4.25 4.22
CA PRO A 246 27.27 -4.53 4.49
C PRO A 246 27.01 -5.79 5.31
N ILE A 247 27.77 -6.86 5.10
CA ILE A 247 27.60 -8.12 5.83
C ILE A 247 28.03 -7.97 7.30
N MET A 248 29.09 -7.21 7.57
CA MET A 248 29.54 -6.94 8.93
C MET A 248 28.53 -6.07 9.69
N ILE A 249 28.03 -5.01 9.06
CA ILE A 249 26.99 -4.15 9.65
C ILE A 249 25.72 -4.96 9.92
N LEU A 250 25.26 -5.75 8.94
CA LEU A 250 24.11 -6.62 9.12
C LEU A 250 24.31 -7.60 10.29
N SER A 251 25.51 -8.19 10.42
CA SER A 251 25.85 -9.06 11.55
C SER A 251 25.74 -8.35 12.89
N GLN A 252 26.21 -7.10 12.98
CA GLN A 252 26.11 -6.29 14.20
C GLN A 252 24.66 -5.95 14.55
N VAL A 253 23.86 -5.56 13.56
CA VAL A 253 22.43 -5.28 13.74
C VAL A 253 21.67 -6.53 14.18
N ILE A 254 21.93 -7.68 13.55
CA ILE A 254 21.35 -8.97 13.95
C ILE A 254 21.72 -9.29 15.40
N ALA A 255 23.00 -9.18 15.76
CA ALA A 255 23.46 -9.44 17.13
C ALA A 255 22.80 -8.51 18.14
N ALA A 256 22.59 -7.22 17.81
CA ALA A 256 21.91 -6.27 18.68
C ALA A 256 20.42 -6.57 18.83
N VAL A 257 19.70 -6.78 17.73
CA VAL A 257 18.25 -7.04 17.75
C VAL A 257 17.93 -8.36 18.43
N LEU A 258 18.76 -9.38 18.31
CA LEU A 258 18.48 -10.69 18.90
C LEU A 258 18.77 -10.80 20.41
N ARG A 259 19.46 -9.81 21.02
CA ARG A 259 19.70 -9.75 22.47
C ARG A 259 18.41 -9.82 23.28
N PRO A 260 18.33 -10.60 24.38
CA PRO A 260 17.12 -10.69 25.21
C PRO A 260 16.60 -9.32 25.69
N GLU A 261 17.50 -8.37 25.94
CA GLU A 261 17.18 -7.03 26.45
C GLU A 261 16.56 -6.13 25.39
N PHE A 262 16.84 -6.39 24.10
CA PHE A 262 16.19 -5.67 23.01
C PHE A 262 14.78 -6.23 22.79
N THR A 263 13.78 -5.49 23.27
CA THR A 263 12.37 -5.89 23.23
C THR A 263 11.54 -5.02 22.28
N PRO A 264 10.36 -5.48 21.84
CA PRO A 264 9.42 -4.66 21.08
C PRO A 264 9.06 -3.32 21.71
N LEU A 265 9.06 -3.24 23.04
CA LEU A 265 8.82 -2.00 23.78
C LEU A 265 9.84 -0.91 23.43
N HIS A 266 11.10 -1.26 23.16
CA HIS A 266 12.13 -0.28 22.76
C HIS A 266 11.78 0.36 21.42
N MET A 267 11.37 -0.43 20.44
CA MET A 267 10.93 0.08 19.14
C MET A 267 9.61 0.85 19.26
N ALA A 268 8.65 0.32 20.03
CA ALA A 268 7.38 0.99 20.30
C ALA A 268 7.58 2.38 20.93
N ALA A 269 8.47 2.49 21.91
CA ALA A 269 8.86 3.75 22.54
C ALA A 269 9.55 4.70 21.55
N ALA A 270 10.45 4.20 20.70
CA ALA A 270 11.12 5.00 19.67
C ALA A 270 10.11 5.64 18.68
N PHE A 271 8.99 4.97 18.43
CA PHE A 271 7.89 5.50 17.62
C PHE A 271 6.79 6.20 18.42
N SER A 272 7.00 6.50 19.71
CA SER A 272 5.99 7.15 20.58
C SER A 272 4.66 6.39 20.68
N MET A 273 4.71 5.05 20.66
CA MET A 273 3.53 4.16 20.76
C MET A 273 3.72 3.04 21.80
N PRO A 274 4.03 3.35 23.07
CA PRO A 274 4.30 2.32 24.08
C PRO A 274 3.10 1.37 24.31
N ASP A 275 1.87 1.86 24.15
CA ASP A 275 0.63 1.09 24.34
C ASP A 275 0.35 0.06 23.22
N ALA A 276 1.24 -0.02 22.23
CA ALA A 276 1.17 -1.00 21.15
C ALA A 276 1.73 -2.38 21.54
N CYS A 277 2.44 -2.48 22.67
CA CYS A 277 3.00 -3.70 23.22
C CYS A 277 2.06 -4.39 24.23
#